data_AF-A0A2D9U2M9-F1
#
_entry.id   AF-A0A2D9U2M9-F1
#
_cell.length_a   1.000
_cell.length_b   1.000
_cell.length_c   1.000
_cell.angle_alpha   90.00
_cell.angle_beta   90.00
_cell.angle_gamma   90.00
#
_symmetry.space_group_name_H-M   'P 1'
#
loop_
_entity.id
_entity.type
_entity.pdbx_description
1 polymer ?
#
loop_
_entity_poly.entity_id
_entity_poly.type
_entity_poly.pdbx_seq_one_letter_code
_entity_poly.pdbx_strand_id
1 'polypeptide(L)'
;MLRTIINLSVAAGILVSSQLALAYEMSSVSCTVAVTQPMWDDCAGAFTLDKGENDVTNGDEFNIVTQILNEGGFGGDGWEFGAKYDGQYEGDSSLFSVTGIDATSGVLNFSGSPLLDDLVSVYDLAISFKAGDSFSIYYWEAPLLSSTINWTTAGVAYGKEFPKALSHVSVYLRGATEIPEPGTMALLVIGLFGLMMSRKKVS
;
A
#
# COMPACT_ATOMS: atom_id res chain seq x y z
N MET A 1 -47.96 17.75 -54.25
CA MET A 1 -46.78 18.38 -53.63
C MET A 1 -46.76 17.98 -52.16
N LEU A 2 -45.96 16.97 -51.80
CA LEU A 2 -45.86 16.50 -50.41
C LEU A 2 -44.40 16.63 -50.00
N ARG A 3 -44.15 17.47 -48.98
CA ARG A 3 -42.82 17.87 -48.52
C ARG A 3 -42.22 16.78 -47.61
N THR A 4 -40.98 16.43 -47.93
CA THR A 4 -40.02 15.67 -47.13
C THR A 4 -39.80 16.31 -45.76
N ILE A 5 -39.85 15.52 -44.68
CA ILE A 5 -39.28 15.88 -43.38
C ILE A 5 -38.25 14.80 -43.03
N ILE A 6 -36.98 15.18 -43.07
CA ILE A 6 -35.84 14.38 -42.61
C ILE A 6 -35.76 14.58 -41.10
N ASN A 7 -36.08 13.56 -40.31
CA ASN A 7 -35.82 13.56 -38.88
C ASN A 7 -34.35 13.17 -38.64
N LEU A 8 -33.55 14.17 -38.33
CA LEU A 8 -32.17 14.04 -37.85
C LEU A 8 -32.22 13.55 -36.40
N SER A 9 -31.97 12.26 -36.17
CA SER A 9 -31.79 11.74 -34.81
C SER A 9 -30.33 11.89 -34.41
N VAL A 10 -30.08 12.75 -33.43
CA VAL A 10 -28.79 12.90 -32.77
C VAL A 10 -28.57 11.67 -31.90
N ALA A 11 -27.68 10.77 -32.33
CA ALA A 11 -27.21 9.66 -31.53
C ALA A 11 -26.25 10.19 -30.45
N ALA A 12 -26.79 10.48 -29.27
CA ALA A 12 -25.99 10.62 -28.06
C ALA A 12 -25.49 9.23 -27.65
N GLY A 13 -24.31 8.87 -28.16
CA GLY A 13 -23.59 7.68 -27.74
C GLY A 13 -23.12 7.84 -26.31
N ILE A 14 -23.83 7.19 -25.38
CA ILE A 14 -23.49 7.09 -23.97
C ILE A 14 -22.10 6.44 -23.87
N LEU A 15 -21.11 7.19 -23.38
CA LEU A 15 -19.85 6.64 -22.90
C LEU A 15 -20.18 5.76 -21.70
N VAL A 16 -20.28 4.45 -21.91
CA VAL A 16 -20.29 3.48 -20.83
C VAL A 16 -18.86 3.44 -20.29
N SER A 17 -18.57 4.27 -19.30
CA SER A 17 -17.42 4.07 -18.43
C SER A 17 -17.66 2.75 -17.70
N SER A 18 -16.97 1.69 -18.12
CA SER A 18 -16.96 0.40 -17.45
C SER A 18 -16.30 0.57 -16.09
N GLN A 19 -17.08 0.90 -15.06
CA GLN A 19 -16.63 0.79 -13.68
C GLN A 19 -16.65 -0.71 -13.35
N LEU A 20 -15.46 -1.32 -13.29
CA LEU A 20 -15.26 -2.60 -12.63
C LEU A 20 -15.51 -2.40 -11.13
N ALA A 21 -16.77 -2.44 -10.73
CA ALA A 21 -17.12 -2.64 -9.34
C ALA A 21 -16.82 -4.10 -8.99
N LEU A 22 -15.60 -4.37 -8.55
CA LEU A 22 -15.30 -5.63 -7.86
C LEU A 22 -15.98 -5.56 -6.50
N ALA A 23 -17.10 -6.28 -6.38
CA ALA A 23 -17.72 -6.53 -5.09
C ALA A 23 -16.77 -7.39 -4.27
N TYR A 24 -16.03 -6.78 -3.35
CA TYR A 24 -15.20 -7.51 -2.40
C TYR A 24 -16.07 -7.95 -1.21
N GLU A 25 -16.22 -9.25 -0.99
CA GLU A 25 -16.73 -9.75 0.29
C GLU A 25 -15.60 -9.71 1.32
N MET A 26 -15.64 -8.70 2.20
CA MET A 26 -14.91 -8.70 3.47
C MET A 26 -15.44 -9.82 4.37
N SER A 27 -14.98 -11.05 4.14
CA SER A 27 -15.31 -12.20 4.99
C SER A 27 -14.28 -12.33 6.11
N SER A 28 -14.77 -12.61 7.31
CA SER A 28 -14.16 -12.38 8.64
C SER A 28 -12.98 -13.29 9.02
N VAL A 29 -12.06 -13.59 8.10
CA VAL A 29 -10.77 -14.21 8.45
C VAL A 29 -9.77 -13.08 8.65
N SER A 30 -9.71 -12.56 9.88
CA SER A 30 -8.69 -11.60 10.31
C SER A 30 -7.30 -12.09 9.89
N CYS A 31 -6.47 -11.23 9.30
CA CYS A 31 -5.07 -11.52 8.92
C CYS A 31 -4.16 -11.86 10.13
N THR A 32 -4.76 -12.13 11.30
CA THR A 32 -4.22 -12.20 12.66
C THR A 32 -3.01 -13.12 12.90
N VAL A 33 -2.51 -13.88 11.92
CA VAL A 33 -1.43 -14.84 12.17
C VAL A 33 -0.41 -15.02 11.04
N ALA A 34 -0.35 -14.16 10.01
CA ALA A 34 0.75 -14.31 9.02
C ALA A 34 2.06 -13.81 9.58
N VAL A 35 2.13 -12.55 9.98
CA VAL A 35 3.36 -11.96 10.51
C VAL A 35 3.51 -12.39 11.97
N THR A 36 4.74 -12.66 12.40
CA THR A 36 5.00 -13.12 13.77
C THR A 36 5.74 -12.09 14.60
N GLN A 37 6.70 -11.34 14.01
CA GLN A 37 7.40 -10.19 14.63
C GLN A 37 8.07 -9.30 13.57
N PRO A 38 8.10 -7.96 13.73
CA PRO A 38 7.32 -7.16 14.67
C PRO A 38 5.81 -7.27 14.39
N MET A 39 4.98 -7.03 15.41
CA MET A 39 3.54 -6.93 15.17
C MET A 39 3.26 -5.74 14.26
N TRP A 40 2.31 -5.92 13.35
CA TRP A 40 1.78 -4.90 12.46
C TRP A 40 0.74 -4.07 13.21
N ASP A 41 0.55 -2.83 12.77
CA ASP A 41 -0.40 -1.90 13.36
C ASP A 41 -1.82 -2.18 12.85
N ASP A 42 -1.95 -2.54 11.57
CA ASP A 42 -3.22 -2.92 10.97
C ASP A 42 -3.04 -3.91 9.80
N CYS A 43 -4.10 -4.60 9.41
CA CYS A 43 -4.06 -5.56 8.33
C CYS A 43 -5.38 -5.64 7.55
N ALA A 44 -5.28 -5.94 6.27
CA ALA A 44 -6.41 -6.13 5.37
C ALA A 44 -6.32 -7.49 4.67
N GLY A 45 -7.45 -8.19 4.61
CA GLY A 45 -7.56 -9.53 4.04
C GLY A 45 -8.07 -10.58 5.05
N ALA A 46 -7.94 -11.88 4.77
CA ALA A 46 -7.43 -12.43 3.50
C ALA A 46 -8.37 -12.19 2.31
N PHE A 47 -7.83 -11.78 1.18
CA PHE A 47 -8.54 -11.59 -0.09
C PHE A 47 -8.40 -12.83 -0.98
N THR A 48 -9.42 -13.13 -1.80
CA THR A 48 -9.37 -14.19 -2.81
C THR A 48 -9.43 -13.58 -4.21
N LEU A 49 -8.67 -14.16 -5.12
CA LEU A 49 -8.60 -13.77 -6.53
C LEU A 49 -9.47 -14.71 -7.37
N ASP A 50 -10.67 -14.28 -7.70
CA ASP A 50 -11.66 -15.12 -8.39
C ASP A 50 -11.36 -15.34 -9.88
N LYS A 51 -10.44 -14.56 -10.47
CA LYS A 51 -10.20 -14.54 -11.93
C LYS A 51 -8.85 -15.11 -12.38
N GLY A 52 -8.11 -15.79 -11.51
CA GLY A 52 -6.80 -16.35 -11.88
C GLY A 52 -5.76 -15.27 -12.18
N GLU A 53 -5.91 -14.09 -11.59
CA GLU A 53 -4.89 -13.05 -11.59
C GLU A 53 -3.67 -13.59 -10.85
N ASN A 54 -2.67 -13.99 -11.63
CA ASN A 54 -1.45 -14.58 -11.10
C ASN A 54 -0.54 -13.53 -10.47
N ASP A 55 -0.67 -12.27 -10.89
CA ASP A 55 0.14 -11.17 -10.41
C ASP A 55 -0.76 -10.02 -9.96
N VAL A 56 -0.78 -9.82 -8.64
CA VAL A 56 -1.60 -8.80 -7.98
C VAL A 56 -0.75 -7.96 -7.05
N THR A 57 0.56 -7.89 -7.31
CA THR A 57 1.48 -7.18 -6.42
C THR A 57 2.57 -6.41 -7.19
N ASN A 58 2.44 -6.19 -8.49
CA ASN A 58 3.48 -5.58 -9.35
C ASN A 58 3.54 -4.03 -9.32
N GLY A 59 2.69 -3.37 -8.53
CA GLY A 59 2.76 -1.92 -8.34
C GLY A 59 2.04 -1.06 -9.39
N ASP A 60 1.46 -1.66 -10.44
CA ASP A 60 0.67 -0.92 -11.43
C ASP A 60 -0.51 -0.17 -10.80
N GLU A 61 -0.95 0.94 -11.39
CA GLU A 61 -2.09 1.74 -10.89
C GLU A 61 -3.42 0.95 -10.87
N PHE A 62 -3.53 -0.06 -11.74
CA PHE A 62 -4.68 -0.96 -11.81
C PHE A 62 -4.50 -2.24 -10.97
N ASN A 63 -3.36 -2.37 -10.29
CA ASN A 63 -3.10 -3.50 -9.42
C ASN A 63 -3.99 -3.41 -8.17
N ILE A 64 -4.65 -4.51 -7.82
CA ILE A 64 -5.61 -4.54 -6.71
C ILE A 64 -5.00 -4.12 -5.36
N VAL A 65 -3.74 -4.44 -5.09
CA VAL A 65 -3.08 -4.01 -3.85
C VAL A 65 -2.87 -2.50 -3.86
N THR A 66 -2.39 -1.95 -4.99
CA THR A 66 -2.22 -0.49 -5.17
C THR A 66 -3.55 0.24 -5.00
N GLN A 67 -4.64 -0.30 -5.54
CA GLN A 67 -5.99 0.26 -5.40
C GLN A 67 -6.48 0.20 -3.95
N ILE A 68 -6.39 -0.97 -3.29
CA ILE A 68 -6.82 -1.09 -1.88
C ILE A 68 -6.09 -0.07 -1.00
N LEU A 69 -4.78 0.09 -1.19
CA LEU A 69 -3.99 1.05 -0.44
C LEU A 69 -4.42 2.50 -0.72
N ASN A 70 -4.57 2.88 -1.99
CA ASN A 70 -4.83 4.29 -2.35
C ASN A 70 -6.32 4.70 -2.35
N GLU A 71 -7.26 3.76 -2.25
CA GLU A 71 -8.71 4.04 -2.19
C GLU A 71 -9.26 4.09 -0.75
N GLY A 72 -8.40 3.98 0.27
CA GLY A 72 -8.80 4.11 1.68
C GLY A 72 -8.14 3.12 2.64
N GLY A 73 -7.33 2.17 2.14
CA GLY A 73 -6.56 1.26 2.98
C GLY A 73 -5.57 2.00 3.88
N PHE A 74 -5.58 1.68 5.18
CA PHE A 74 -4.62 2.18 6.17
C PHE A 74 -4.44 3.71 6.15
N GLY A 75 -5.54 4.45 6.03
CA GLY A 75 -5.53 5.91 6.06
C GLY A 75 -5.51 6.61 4.69
N GLY A 76 -5.52 5.88 3.58
CA GLY A 76 -5.73 6.43 2.23
C GLY A 76 -4.47 6.59 1.39
N ASP A 77 -4.51 7.56 0.47
CA ASP A 77 -3.60 7.77 -0.66
C ASP A 77 -2.11 8.00 -0.32
N GLY A 78 -1.28 8.12 -1.36
CA GLY A 78 0.16 8.40 -1.24
C GLY A 78 1.03 7.15 -1.04
N TRP A 79 0.47 5.96 -1.23
CA TRP A 79 1.24 4.72 -1.23
C TRP A 79 1.96 4.53 -2.56
N GLU A 80 3.28 4.44 -2.49
CA GLU A 80 4.17 4.19 -3.62
C GLU A 80 4.66 2.74 -3.61
N PHE A 81 4.71 2.13 -4.78
CA PHE A 81 5.31 0.81 -4.95
C PHE A 81 6.83 0.90 -4.83
N GLY A 82 7.40 0.16 -3.88
CA GLY A 82 8.85 0.08 -3.70
C GLY A 82 9.46 -1.07 -4.51
N ALA A 83 9.09 -2.29 -4.15
CA ALA A 83 9.62 -3.49 -4.80
C ALA A 83 8.74 -4.71 -4.58
N LYS A 84 8.86 -5.68 -5.49
CA LYS A 84 8.24 -7.00 -5.46
C LYS A 84 9.31 -8.07 -5.61
N TYR A 85 9.08 -9.23 -4.98
CA TYR A 85 9.85 -10.44 -5.24
C TYR A 85 8.94 -11.66 -5.42
N ASP A 86 9.13 -12.39 -6.52
CA ASP A 86 8.41 -13.63 -6.88
C ASP A 86 9.34 -14.73 -7.41
N GLY A 87 10.62 -14.65 -7.03
CA GLY A 87 11.72 -15.39 -7.65
C GLY A 87 12.62 -14.49 -8.50
N GLN A 88 12.09 -13.34 -8.94
CA GLN A 88 12.85 -12.22 -9.47
C GLN A 88 12.38 -10.92 -8.81
N TYR A 89 13.24 -9.89 -8.84
CA TYR A 89 12.85 -8.56 -8.34
C TYR A 89 12.20 -7.74 -9.45
N GLU A 90 11.12 -7.07 -9.08
CA GLU A 90 10.57 -5.93 -9.81
C GLU A 90 10.63 -4.69 -8.89
N GLY A 91 10.95 -3.52 -9.43
CA GLY A 91 11.22 -2.32 -8.63
C GLY A 91 12.62 -2.30 -8.01
N ASP A 92 12.78 -1.65 -6.86
CA ASP A 92 14.07 -1.48 -6.19
C ASP A 92 14.48 -2.73 -5.40
N SER A 93 15.26 -3.61 -6.04
CA SER A 93 15.81 -4.82 -5.40
C SER A 93 16.69 -4.58 -4.18
N SER A 94 17.13 -3.34 -3.92
CA SER A 94 17.92 -3.01 -2.73
C SER A 94 17.05 -2.81 -1.48
N LEU A 95 15.75 -2.60 -1.67
CA LEU A 95 14.83 -2.22 -0.60
C LEU A 95 14.67 -3.30 0.48
N PHE A 96 14.62 -4.57 0.08
CA PHE A 96 14.51 -5.69 1.00
C PHE A 96 15.07 -6.96 0.37
N SER A 97 15.33 -7.94 1.24
CA SER A 97 15.57 -9.31 0.84
C SER A 97 14.57 -10.24 1.50
N VAL A 98 14.21 -11.32 0.80
CA VAL A 98 13.29 -12.34 1.32
C VAL A 98 13.96 -13.70 1.37
N THR A 99 13.71 -14.41 2.45
CA THR A 99 14.02 -15.83 2.59
C THR A 99 12.72 -16.60 2.79
N GLY A 100 12.63 -17.81 2.24
CA GLY A 100 11.43 -18.65 2.35
C GLY A 100 10.41 -18.48 1.23
N ILE A 101 10.75 -17.91 0.07
CA ILE A 101 9.90 -18.09 -1.12
C ILE A 101 9.67 -19.58 -1.39
N ASP A 102 8.47 -19.91 -1.86
CA ASP A 102 7.97 -21.28 -2.00
C ASP A 102 7.89 -22.06 -0.67
N ALA A 103 7.95 -21.38 0.47
CA ALA A 103 7.70 -21.94 1.80
C ALA A 103 6.49 -21.27 2.49
N THR A 104 6.04 -21.88 3.59
CA THR A 104 4.91 -21.36 4.40
C THR A 104 5.36 -20.41 5.51
N SER A 105 6.66 -20.15 5.64
CA SER A 105 7.24 -19.21 6.59
C SER A 105 8.61 -18.75 6.14
N GLY A 106 9.01 -17.57 6.59
CA GLY A 106 10.31 -17.01 6.27
C GLY A 106 10.54 -15.64 6.89
N VAL A 107 11.46 -14.89 6.29
CA VAL A 107 11.94 -13.62 6.81
C VAL A 107 12.09 -12.60 5.69
N LEU A 108 11.55 -11.40 5.89
CA LEU A 108 11.89 -10.20 5.14
C LEU A 108 12.95 -9.41 5.91
N ASN A 109 13.98 -8.95 5.22
CA ASN A 109 15.09 -8.22 5.81
C ASN A 109 15.38 -6.96 5.01
N PHE A 110 15.18 -5.81 5.66
CA PHE A 110 15.41 -4.46 5.16
C PHE A 110 16.80 -3.93 5.51
N SER A 111 17.60 -4.66 6.31
CA SER A 111 18.91 -4.20 6.81
C SER A 111 19.95 -3.90 5.71
N GLY A 112 19.73 -4.41 4.50
CA GLY A 112 20.56 -4.11 3.34
C GLY A 112 20.13 -2.87 2.55
N SER A 113 19.01 -2.25 2.94
CA SER A 113 18.42 -1.13 2.21
C SER A 113 19.24 0.14 2.34
N PRO A 114 19.53 0.84 1.23
CA PRO A 114 20.13 2.18 1.30
C PRO A 114 19.20 3.19 1.99
N LEU A 115 17.90 2.86 2.10
CA LEU A 115 16.88 3.65 2.79
C LEU A 115 16.62 3.13 4.20
N LEU A 116 17.45 2.26 4.78
CA LEU A 116 17.16 1.62 6.07
C LEU A 116 16.83 2.64 7.17
N ASP A 117 17.58 3.73 7.26
CA ASP A 117 17.33 4.78 8.26
C ASP A 117 15.96 5.43 8.05
N ASP A 118 15.57 5.67 6.80
CA ASP A 118 14.28 6.29 6.45
C ASP A 118 13.11 5.29 6.59
N LEU A 119 13.30 4.02 6.21
CA LEU A 119 12.29 2.96 6.38
C LEU A 119 11.99 2.69 7.86
N VAL A 120 12.98 2.87 8.71
CA VAL A 120 12.86 2.67 10.15
C VAL A 120 12.35 3.93 10.84
N SER A 121 12.36 5.12 10.23
CA SER A 121 12.04 6.36 10.94
C SER A 121 11.06 7.33 10.27
N VAL A 122 10.81 7.21 8.97
CA VAL A 122 10.08 8.21 8.16
C VAL A 122 8.96 7.59 7.32
N TYR A 123 9.12 6.35 6.86
CA TYR A 123 8.14 5.71 5.99
C TYR A 123 7.22 4.76 6.75
N ASP A 124 5.93 4.96 6.55
CA ASP A 124 4.93 3.92 6.73
C ASP A 124 5.19 2.80 5.71
N LEU A 125 4.93 1.56 6.14
CA LEU A 125 5.22 0.37 5.36
C LEU A 125 3.94 -0.44 5.19
N ALA A 126 3.62 -0.81 3.96
CA ALA A 126 2.60 -1.80 3.67
C ALA A 126 3.22 -2.97 2.90
N ILE A 127 2.99 -4.18 3.36
CA ILE A 127 3.52 -5.41 2.75
C ILE A 127 2.38 -6.31 2.35
N SER A 128 2.31 -6.65 1.07
CA SER A 128 1.40 -7.66 0.55
C SER A 128 2.11 -9.01 0.48
N PHE A 129 1.49 -10.04 1.06
CA PHE A 129 1.90 -11.43 0.91
C PHE A 129 0.86 -12.19 0.09
N LYS A 130 1.31 -12.90 -0.94
CA LYS A 130 0.45 -13.72 -1.80
C LYS A 130 0.84 -15.19 -1.73
N ALA A 131 -0.15 -16.05 -1.50
CA ALA A 131 0.01 -17.49 -1.46
C ALA A 131 -1.11 -18.16 -2.27
N GLY A 132 -0.76 -18.73 -3.42
CA GLY A 132 -1.73 -19.23 -4.40
C GLY A 132 -2.70 -18.14 -4.85
N ASP A 133 -3.99 -18.38 -4.64
CA ASP A 133 -5.10 -17.52 -5.14
C ASP A 133 -5.55 -16.50 -4.10
N SER A 134 -4.77 -16.30 -3.04
CA SER A 134 -5.13 -15.43 -1.92
C SER A 134 -3.98 -14.50 -1.57
N PHE A 135 -4.30 -13.31 -1.08
CA PHE A 135 -3.32 -12.33 -0.60
C PHE A 135 -3.80 -11.61 0.65
N SER A 136 -2.90 -10.97 1.38
CA SER A 136 -3.19 -10.11 2.52
C SER A 136 -2.17 -9.01 2.62
N ILE A 137 -2.59 -7.87 3.16
CA ILE A 137 -1.75 -6.68 3.30
C ILE A 137 -1.59 -6.38 4.79
N TYR A 138 -0.36 -6.11 5.21
CA TYR A 138 0.02 -5.78 6.58
C TYR A 138 0.64 -4.39 6.58
N TYR A 139 0.26 -3.59 7.56
CA TYR A 139 0.64 -2.19 7.68
C TYR A 139 1.46 -1.98 8.96
N TRP A 140 2.52 -1.18 8.84
CA TRP A 140 3.29 -0.65 9.96
C TRP A 140 3.38 0.87 9.83
N GLU A 141 3.07 1.56 10.91
CA GLU A 141 3.34 2.99 11.06
C GLU A 141 4.84 3.19 11.33
N ALA A 142 5.42 4.27 10.80
CA ALA A 142 6.77 4.65 11.19
C ALA A 142 6.81 5.00 12.71
N PRO A 143 7.86 4.65 13.46
CA PRO A 143 9.08 3.94 13.05
C PRO A 143 8.96 2.40 13.08
N LEU A 144 9.50 1.72 12.06
CA LEU A 144 9.61 0.26 12.07
C LEU A 144 10.66 -0.19 13.10
N LEU A 145 10.23 -0.71 14.24
CA LEU A 145 11.09 -1.08 15.38
C LEU A 145 12.12 -2.21 15.11
N SER A 146 12.08 -2.83 13.93
CA SER A 146 12.98 -3.91 13.53
C SER A 146 13.19 -3.88 12.02
N SER A 147 14.44 -4.00 11.58
CA SER A 147 14.78 -4.14 10.15
C SER A 147 14.43 -5.52 9.57
N THR A 148 13.86 -6.40 10.38
CA THR A 148 13.54 -7.78 10.02
C THR A 148 12.09 -8.09 10.38
N ILE A 149 11.36 -8.71 9.46
CA ILE A 149 9.96 -9.11 9.62
C ILE A 149 9.83 -10.61 9.35
N ASN A 150 9.46 -11.36 10.39
CA ASN A 150 9.16 -12.78 10.30
C ASN A 150 7.72 -12.97 9.85
N TRP A 151 7.51 -13.85 8.86
CA TRP A 151 6.20 -14.07 8.27
C TRP A 151 5.89 -15.57 8.13
N THR A 152 4.61 -15.86 8.01
CA THR A 152 3.98 -17.16 7.72
C THR A 152 2.80 -16.95 6.79
N THR A 153 2.38 -17.96 6.03
CA THR A 153 1.22 -17.83 5.13
C THR A 153 -0.11 -18.14 5.82
N ALA A 154 -0.12 -18.35 7.14
CA ALA A 154 -1.34 -18.67 7.88
C ALA A 154 -2.39 -17.55 7.80
N GLY A 155 -1.97 -16.28 7.88
CA GLY A 155 -2.86 -15.13 7.73
C GLY A 155 -3.23 -14.80 6.29
N VAL A 156 -2.67 -15.50 5.29
CA VAL A 156 -2.98 -15.34 3.86
C VAL A 156 -3.98 -16.41 3.37
N ALA A 157 -4.14 -17.49 4.13
CA ALA A 157 -4.99 -18.60 3.78
C ALA A 157 -6.48 -18.26 3.98
N TYR A 158 -7.13 -17.70 2.95
CA TYR A 158 -8.58 -17.54 2.95
C TYR A 158 -9.28 -18.91 2.90
N GLY A 159 -10.01 -19.27 3.97
CA GLY A 159 -10.95 -20.40 3.98
C GLY A 159 -10.38 -21.78 3.61
N LYS A 160 -9.05 -21.96 3.65
CA LYS A 160 -8.37 -23.21 3.27
C LYS A 160 -7.81 -23.90 4.52
N GLU A 161 -8.00 -25.23 4.60
CA GLU A 161 -7.52 -26.05 5.72
C GLU A 161 -5.98 -26.05 5.88
N PHE A 162 -5.23 -25.63 4.84
CA PHE A 162 -3.77 -25.60 4.86
C PHE A 162 -3.21 -24.31 4.24
N PRO A 163 -2.25 -23.64 4.91
CA PRO A 163 -1.51 -22.54 4.32
C PRO A 163 -0.77 -22.98 3.05
N LYS A 164 -0.92 -22.23 1.96
CA LYS A 164 -0.14 -22.44 0.73
C LYS A 164 1.25 -21.81 0.87
N ALA A 165 2.20 -22.25 0.05
CA ALA A 165 3.50 -21.61 -0.05
C ALA A 165 3.38 -20.16 -0.55
N LEU A 166 4.26 -19.29 -0.05
CA LEU A 166 4.35 -17.90 -0.47
C LEU A 166 4.96 -17.82 -1.87
N SER A 167 4.25 -17.18 -2.80
CA SER A 167 4.71 -17.02 -4.17
C SER A 167 5.13 -15.59 -4.50
N HIS A 168 4.53 -14.58 -3.87
CA HIS A 168 4.89 -13.18 -4.12
C HIS A 168 4.89 -12.38 -2.81
N VAL A 169 5.83 -11.43 -2.72
CA VAL A 169 5.85 -10.38 -1.69
C VAL A 169 6.02 -9.05 -2.39
N SER A 170 5.27 -8.04 -1.95
CA SER A 170 5.50 -6.67 -2.38
C SER A 170 5.49 -5.70 -1.23
N VAL A 171 6.34 -4.69 -1.34
CA VAL A 171 6.54 -3.63 -0.38
C VAL A 171 6.09 -2.31 -0.99
N TYR A 172 5.28 -1.59 -0.24
CA TYR A 172 4.78 -0.26 -0.52
C TYR A 172 5.18 0.67 0.61
N LEU A 173 5.48 1.91 0.26
CA LEU A 173 5.96 2.93 1.18
C LEU A 173 5.05 4.15 1.09
N ARG A 174 4.82 4.80 2.22
CA ARG A 174 4.17 6.11 2.26
C ARG A 174 4.91 6.98 3.25
N GLY A 175 5.21 8.22 2.91
CA GLY A 175 5.81 9.14 3.87
C GLY A 175 4.86 9.36 5.05
N ALA A 176 5.31 9.10 6.28
CA ALA A 176 4.53 9.36 7.48
C ALA A 176 4.47 10.89 7.69
N THR A 177 3.50 11.55 7.07
CA THR A 177 3.14 12.99 7.13
C THR A 177 4.24 14.01 7.43
N GLU A 178 4.39 15.00 6.55
CA GLU A 178 5.30 16.16 6.64
C GLU A 178 5.61 16.61 8.08
N ILE A 179 6.77 16.18 8.61
CA ILE A 179 7.41 16.90 9.71
C ILE A 179 7.69 18.30 9.14
N PRO A 180 7.12 19.39 9.69
CA PRO A 180 7.36 20.71 9.15
C PRO A 180 8.87 20.93 9.12
N GLU A 181 9.39 21.15 7.93
CA GLU A 181 10.83 21.32 7.74
C GLU A 181 11.35 22.35 8.77
N PRO A 182 12.56 22.18 9.33
CA PRO A 182 13.10 23.07 10.34
C PRO A 182 13.01 24.56 9.98
N GLY A 183 12.98 24.89 8.68
CA GLY A 183 12.77 26.23 8.16
C GLY A 183 11.40 26.84 8.47
N THR A 184 10.33 26.04 8.47
CA THR A 184 8.96 26.50 8.75
C THR A 184 8.80 26.89 10.23
N MET A 185 9.44 26.13 11.13
CA MET A 185 9.53 26.49 12.55
C MET A 185 10.36 27.76 12.77
N ALA A 186 11.48 27.90 12.05
CA ALA A 186 12.31 29.10 12.11
C ALA A 186 11.54 30.35 11.64
N LEU A 187 10.77 30.26 10.56
CA LEU A 187 9.96 31.36 10.04
C LEU A 187 8.80 31.73 10.99
N LEU A 188 8.17 30.74 11.63
CA LEU A 188 7.13 31.00 12.64
C LEU A 188 7.71 31.73 13.86
N VAL A 189 8.88 31.30 14.35
CA VAL A 189 9.58 31.97 15.45
C VAL A 189 9.98 33.39 15.05
N ILE A 190 10.57 33.59 13.87
CA ILE A 190 10.96 34.93 13.37
C ILE A 190 9.72 35.83 13.21
N GLY A 191 8.61 35.31 12.68
CA GLY A 191 7.36 36.04 12.53
C GLY A 191 6.79 36.51 13.87
N LEU A 192 6.82 35.68 14.90
CA LEU A 192 6.38 36.03 16.26
C LEU A 192 7.28 37.09 16.91
N PHE A 193 8.60 36.98 16.75
CA PHE A 193 9.54 38.01 17.23
C PHE A 193 9.34 39.35 16.50
N GLY A 194 9.07 39.34 15.20
CA GLY A 194 8.77 40.54 14.41
C GLY A 194 7.52 41.26 14.90
N LEU A 195 6.45 40.53 15.22
CA LEU A 195 5.21 41.09 15.75
C LEU A 195 5.38 41.67 17.17
N MET A 196 6.17 41.02 18.03
CA MET A 196 6.46 41.52 19.37
C MET A 196 7.27 42.83 19.36
N MET A 197 8.21 42.96 18.41
CA MET A 197 9.00 44.17 18.21
C MET A 197 8.19 45.32 17.58
N SER A 198 7.22 45.00 16.70
CA SER A 198 6.32 45.99 16.10
C SER A 198 5.40 46.66 17.13
N ARG A 199 4.96 45.92 18.16
CA ARG A 199 4.12 46.44 19.25
C ARG A 199 4.85 47.44 20.17
N LYS A 200 6.19 47.49 20.15
CA LYS A 200 6.98 48.48 20.92
C LYS A 200 7.10 49.85 20.26
N LYS A 201 6.67 50.02 19.00
CA LYS A 201 6.73 51.30 18.27
C LYS A 201 5.42 52.12 18.33
N VAL A 202 4.38 51.65 19.00
CA VAL A 202 3.10 52.35 19.18
C VAL A 202 2.83 52.65 20.66
N SER A 203 3.83 53.23 21.33
CA SER A 203 3.67 53.93 22.62
C SER A 203 4.42 55.25 22.59
#